data_AF-A0A969T0T6-F1
#
_entry.id   AF-A0A969T0T6-F1
#
_cell.length_a   1.000
_cell.length_b   1.000
_cell.length_c   1.000
_cell.angle_alpha   90.00
_cell.angle_beta   90.00
_cell.angle_gamma   90.00
#
_symmetry.space_group_name_H-M   'P 1'
#
loop_
_entity.id
_entity.type
_entity.pdbx_description
1 polymer ?
#
loop_
_entity_poly.entity_id
_entity_poly.type
_entity_poly.pdbx_seq_one_letter_code
_entity_poly.pdbx_strand_id
1 'polypeptide(L)'
;MKAKIFYFTLQDEQTREEKLDWFDRTRFEQIPFDHITPDQKANWINLTDNDFDNFLPLVDKEVKAGKSQEAVFQLFSRGVVTQWDK
;
A
#
# COMPACT_ATOMS: atom_id res chain seq x y z
N MET A 1 -18.47 -0.26 -18.36
CA MET A 1 -17.25 -1.05 -18.65
C MET A 1 -16.22 -0.65 -17.59
N LYS A 2 -15.64 -1.60 -16.83
CA LYS A 2 -14.55 -1.27 -15.89
C LYS A 2 -13.23 -1.15 -16.67
N ALA A 3 -12.39 -0.18 -16.31
CA ALA A 3 -11.05 -0.03 -16.89
C ALA A 3 -10.16 -1.23 -16.50
N LYS A 4 -9.21 -1.58 -17.37
CA LYS A 4 -8.20 -2.62 -17.13
C LYS A 4 -6.88 -1.97 -16.72
N ILE A 5 -6.16 -2.59 -15.79
CA ILE A 5 -4.87 -2.09 -15.30
C ILE A 5 -3.79 -3.13 -15.62
N PHE A 6 -2.76 -2.68 -16.32
CA PHE A 6 -1.58 -3.46 -16.69
C PHE A 6 -0.39 -2.88 -15.95
N TYR A 7 0.22 -3.66 -15.06
CA TYR A 7 1.28 -3.22 -14.16
C TYR A 7 2.57 -4.00 -14.42
N PHE A 8 3.71 -3.31 -14.33
CA PHE A 8 5.03 -3.91 -14.40
C PHE A 8 5.97 -3.06 -13.53
N THR A 9 6.93 -3.70 -12.87
CA THR A 9 7.98 -3.02 -12.13
C THR A 9 9.34 -3.62 -12.45
N LEU A 10 10.35 -2.76 -12.41
CA LEU A 10 11.75 -3.17 -12.39
C LEU A 10 12.12 -3.66 -10.98
N GLN A 11 13.26 -4.35 -10.86
CA GLN A 11 13.73 -4.87 -9.59
C GLN A 11 14.19 -3.73 -8.67
N ASP A 12 14.02 -3.91 -7.37
CA ASP A 12 14.30 -2.89 -6.36
C ASP A 12 15.80 -2.56 -6.31
N GLU A 13 16.65 -3.58 -6.47
CA GLU A 13 18.11 -3.48 -6.38
C GLU A 13 18.77 -2.88 -7.64
N GLN A 14 18.02 -2.66 -8.72
CA GLN A 14 18.60 -2.11 -9.96
C GLN A 14 19.05 -0.67 -9.79
N THR A 15 20.29 -0.42 -10.22
CA THR A 15 20.89 0.91 -10.30
C THR A 15 20.19 1.78 -11.35
N ARG A 16 20.49 3.08 -11.33
CA ARG A 16 19.98 4.02 -12.33
C ARG A 16 20.38 3.60 -13.74
N GLU A 17 21.64 3.23 -13.92
CA GLU A 17 22.23 2.89 -15.21
C GLU A 17 21.59 1.63 -15.80
N GLU A 18 21.35 0.60 -14.99
CA GLU A 18 20.65 -0.62 -15.40
C GLU A 18 19.20 -0.36 -15.78
N LYS A 19 18.49 0.51 -15.05
CA LYS A 19 17.11 0.89 -15.39
C LYS A 19 17.07 1.62 -16.74
N LEU A 20 18.01 2.53 -16.99
CA LEU A 20 18.11 3.25 -18.26
C LEU A 20 18.45 2.33 -19.43
N ASP A 21 19.41 1.41 -19.27
CA ASP A 21 19.74 0.41 -20.30
C ASP A 21 18.54 -0.49 -20.62
N TRP A 22 17.75 -0.87 -19.62
CA TRP A 22 16.51 -1.62 -19.84
C TRP A 22 15.50 -0.84 -20.68
N PHE A 23 15.30 0.45 -20.42
CA PHE A 23 14.37 1.29 -21.20
C PHE A 23 14.83 1.50 -22.64
N ASP A 24 16.14 1.60 -22.89
CA ASP A 24 16.68 1.77 -24.23
C ASP A 24 16.50 0.49 -25.08
N ARG A 25 16.62 -0.68 -24.45
CA ARG A 25 16.57 -1.98 -25.13
C ARG A 25 15.17 -2.59 -25.24
N THR A 26 14.27 -2.25 -24.32
CA THR A 26 12.96 -2.90 -24.22
C THR A 26 11.89 -2.10 -24.94
N ARG A 27 11.26 -2.71 -25.94
CA ARG A 27 10.09 -2.11 -26.59
C ARG A 27 8.84 -2.26 -25.72
N PHE A 28 7.93 -1.30 -25.81
CA PHE A 28 6.70 -1.29 -25.01
C PHE A 28 5.86 -2.57 -25.17
N GLU A 29 5.78 -3.12 -26.38
CA GLU A 29 5.00 -4.33 -26.66
C GLU A 29 5.62 -5.62 -26.08
N GLN A 30 6.89 -5.54 -25.66
CA GLN A 30 7.63 -6.66 -25.07
C GLN A 30 7.61 -6.64 -23.54
N ILE A 31 7.07 -5.59 -22.92
CA ILE A 31 6.99 -5.49 -21.47
C ILE A 31 5.99 -6.55 -20.96
N PRO A 32 6.41 -7.46 -20.08
CA PRO A 32 5.55 -8.52 -19.55
C PRO A 32 4.65 -7.95 -18.45
N PHE A 33 3.64 -7.17 -18.84
CA PHE A 33 2.69 -6.59 -17.89
C PHE A 33 1.80 -7.66 -17.25
N ASP A 34 1.62 -7.54 -15.94
CA ASP A 34 0.61 -8.26 -15.18
C ASP A 34 -0.73 -7.51 -15.21
N HIS A 35 -1.83 -8.24 -15.47
CA HIS A 35 -3.16 -7.67 -15.36
C HIS A 35 -3.64 -7.75 -13.90
N ILE A 36 -3.82 -6.59 -13.27
CA ILE A 36 -4.20 -6.50 -11.85
C ILE A 36 -5.63 -6.02 -11.70
N THR A 37 -6.33 -6.57 -10.69
CA THR A 37 -7.66 -6.12 -10.27
C THR A 37 -7.54 -5.48 -8.90
N PRO A 38 -7.94 -4.21 -8.73
CA PRO A 38 -7.89 -3.57 -7.43
C PRO A 38 -8.74 -4.31 -6.38
N ASP A 39 -8.29 -4.28 -5.13
CA ASP A 39 -9.05 -4.85 -4.01
C ASP A 39 -10.27 -3.97 -3.66
N GLN A 40 -11.04 -4.39 -2.65
CA GLN A 40 -12.22 -3.65 -2.18
C GLN A 40 -11.88 -2.26 -1.62
N LYS A 41 -10.63 -2.06 -1.18
CA LYS A 41 -10.08 -0.78 -0.69
C LYS A 41 -9.44 0.05 -1.80
N ALA A 42 -9.56 -0.39 -3.06
CA ALA A 42 -8.98 0.21 -4.25
C ALA A 42 -7.43 0.25 -4.30
N ASN A 43 -6.76 -0.62 -3.54
CA ASN A 43 -5.32 -0.84 -3.67
C ASN A 43 -5.01 -1.58 -4.98
N TRP A 44 -3.85 -1.33 -5.57
CA TRP A 44 -3.43 -1.94 -6.86
C TRP A 44 -2.35 -3.00 -6.69
N ILE A 45 -1.38 -2.75 -5.80
CA ILE A 45 -0.26 -3.62 -5.47
C ILE A 45 -0.25 -3.87 -3.96
N ASN A 46 0.52 -4.87 -3.51
CA ASN A 46 0.54 -5.32 -2.11
C ASN A 46 -0.88 -5.70 -1.63
N LEU A 47 -1.65 -6.32 -2.52
CA LEU A 47 -2.99 -6.81 -2.21
C LEU A 47 -2.87 -7.94 -1.22
N THR A 48 -3.71 -7.89 -0.19
CA THR A 48 -3.78 -8.92 0.83
C THR A 48 -5.13 -9.60 0.73
N ASP A 49 -5.14 -10.93 0.67
CA ASP A 49 -6.35 -11.74 0.78
C ASP A 49 -6.35 -12.45 2.14
N ASN A 50 -6.78 -11.73 3.17
CA ASN A 50 -6.95 -12.28 4.51
C ASN A 50 -8.11 -11.61 5.25
N ASP A 51 -8.46 -12.20 6.38
CA ASP A 51 -9.55 -11.78 7.26
C ASP A 51 -9.08 -10.82 8.37
N PHE A 52 -7.93 -10.14 8.20
CA PHE A 52 -7.35 -9.29 9.24
C PHE A 52 -8.30 -8.17 9.67
N ASP A 53 -9.13 -7.66 8.75
CA ASP A 53 -10.15 -6.65 9.04
C ASP A 53 -11.27 -7.15 9.97
N ASN A 54 -11.42 -8.47 10.17
CA ASN A 54 -12.42 -9.05 11.06
C ASN A 54 -11.93 -9.19 12.51
N PHE A 55 -10.63 -8.99 12.77
CA PHE A 55 -10.10 -9.05 14.13
C PHE A 55 -10.50 -7.82 14.95
N LEU A 56 -10.55 -7.99 16.28
CA LEU A 56 -10.75 -6.86 17.18
C LEU A 56 -9.59 -5.87 16.99
N PRO A 57 -9.86 -4.60 16.64
CA PRO A 57 -8.79 -3.66 16.38
C PRO A 57 -8.01 -3.37 17.66
N LEU A 58 -6.70 -3.22 17.51
CA LEU A 58 -5.82 -2.91 18.64
C LEU A 58 -6.16 -1.54 19.24
N VAL A 59 -6.44 -0.57 18.37
CA VAL A 59 -6.80 0.82 18.70
C VAL A 59 -7.83 1.33 17.69
N ASP A 60 -8.76 2.16 18.12
CA ASP A 60 -9.74 2.81 17.26
C ASP A 60 -10.02 4.26 17.70
N LYS A 61 -10.24 5.17 16.73
CA LYS A 61 -10.43 6.60 17.01
C LYS A 61 -11.77 6.91 17.68
N GLU A 62 -12.83 6.17 17.35
CA GLU A 62 -14.14 6.34 17.96
C GLU A 62 -14.15 5.76 19.39
N VAL A 63 -13.41 4.68 19.64
CA VAL A 63 -13.16 4.18 21.01
C VAL A 63 -12.43 5.22 21.85
N LYS A 64 -11.35 5.82 21.33
CA LYS A 64 -10.64 6.91 22.02
C LYS A 64 -11.51 8.14 22.26
N ALA A 65 -12.46 8.42 21.36
CA ALA A 65 -13.43 9.50 21.51
C ALA A 65 -14.59 9.17 22.47
N GLY A 66 -14.62 7.97 23.06
CA GLY A 66 -15.66 7.52 23.98
C GLY A 66 -16.99 7.16 23.31
N LYS A 67 -16.99 6.97 21.98
CA LYS A 67 -18.20 6.67 21.19
C LYS A 67 -18.39 5.18 20.89
N SER A 68 -17.35 4.37 21.09
CA SER A 68 -17.36 2.91 20.95
C SER A 68 -16.53 2.28 22.07
N GLN A 69 -16.62 0.96 22.23
CA GLN A 69 -15.78 0.15 23.13
C GLN A 69 -15.11 -1.03 22.40
N GLU A 70 -15.18 -1.07 21.07
CA GLU A 70 -14.74 -2.19 20.24
C GLU A 70 -13.25 -2.07 19.84
N ALA A 71 -12.36 -1.95 20.83
CA ALA A 71 -10.91 -2.06 20.62
C ALA A 71 -10.19 -2.54 21.88
N VAL A 72 -8.98 -3.08 21.72
CA VAL A 72 -8.17 -3.57 22.86
C VAL A 72 -7.74 -2.44 23.81
N PHE A 73 -7.32 -1.29 23.27
CA PHE A 73 -6.88 -0.14 24.05
C PHE A 73 -7.77 1.10 23.85
N GLN A 74 -8.09 1.77 24.96
CA GLN A 74 -8.87 3.02 24.95
C GLN A 74 -8.01 4.28 24.75
N LEU A 75 -6.73 4.22 25.14
CA LEU A 75 -5.81 5.35 25.07
C LEU A 75 -4.60 4.99 24.20
N PHE A 76 -4.34 5.82 23.19
CA PHE A 76 -3.17 5.76 22.34
C PHE A 76 -2.84 7.14 21.78
N SER A 77 -1.61 7.35 21.34
CA SER A 77 -1.21 8.56 20.62
C SER A 77 -0.22 8.21 19.51
N ARG A 78 -0.08 9.11 18.54
CA ARG A 78 1.11 9.13 17.69
C ARG A 78 2.31 9.58 18.53
N GLY A 79 3.52 9.31 18.04
CA GLY A 79 4.73 9.89 18.61
C GLY A 79 4.70 11.42 18.59
N VAL A 80 5.53 12.05 19.43
CA VAL A 80 5.65 13.52 19.49
C VAL A 80 6.18 14.04 18.16
N VAL A 81 5.53 15.09 17.63
CA VAL A 81 5.99 15.81 16.44
C VAL A 81 6.38 17.22 16.88
N THR A 82 7.67 17.44 17.14
CA THR A 82 8.20 18.72 17.65
C THR A 82 8.21 19.82 16.59
N GLN A 83 8.13 19.47 15.31
CA GLN A 83 8.28 20.38 14.16
C GLN A 83 9.63 21.13 14.16
N TRP A 84 10.59 20.64 14.95
CA TRP A 84 11.97 21.07 15.03
C TRP A 84 12.81 19.83 15.24
N ASP A 85 13.31 19.28 14.13
CA ASP A 85 14.12 18.05 14.09
C ASP A 85 15.62 18.33 13.95
N LYS A 86 16.02 19.61 14.00
CA LYS A 86 17.42 20.04 13.86
C LYS A 86 18.24 19.79 15.13
#